data_AF-A0A6M1NJR4-F1
#
_entry.id   AF-A0A6M1NJR4-F1
#
_cell.length_a   1.000
_cell.length_b   1.000
_cell.length_c   1.000
_cell.angle_alpha   90.00
_cell.angle_beta   90.00
_cell.angle_gamma   90.00
#
_symmetry.space_group_name_H-M   'P 1'
#
loop_
_entity.id
_entity.type
_entity.pdbx_description
1 polymer ?
#
loop_
_entity_poly.entity_id
_entity_poly.type
_entity_poly.pdbx_seq_one_letter_code
_entity_poly.pdbx_strand_id
1 'polypeptide(L)'
;MSTPSLKKTILEKVQLFHAKCEKERNDILQKDREEKRKEEEKEERKQHLQNKFNETILKDLKILFDEVKSLFSTPYIHIVLESHDQSNIFYLHDREKVPPFAFFGVDAISREGQEAFYRARYLFFAMATSGNSFDLFVKNESRMLSINERDDDESTLVQSYAFDNYNFDEIQQHVEKYLIEELSYFQKNFHVELEEWEREL
;
A
#
# COMPACT_ATOMS: atom_id res chain seq x y z
N MET A 1 -78.24 2.05 -14.19
CA MET A 1 -76.81 2.05 -13.82
C MET A 1 -76.10 2.99 -14.78
N SER A 2 -75.63 4.15 -14.32
CA SER A 2 -75.03 5.16 -15.19
C SER A 2 -73.59 4.77 -15.51
N THR A 3 -73.29 4.61 -16.79
CA THR A 3 -71.94 4.38 -17.32
C THR A 3 -71.05 5.55 -16.90
N PRO A 4 -69.87 5.32 -16.29
CA PRO A 4 -68.94 6.40 -16.01
C PRO A 4 -68.64 7.16 -17.29
N SER A 5 -68.66 8.49 -17.23
CA SER A 5 -68.21 9.34 -18.33
C SER A 5 -66.79 8.91 -18.73
N LEU A 6 -66.57 8.58 -20.02
CA LEU A 6 -65.27 8.20 -20.57
C LEU A 6 -64.13 9.12 -20.10
N LYS A 7 -64.43 10.43 -19.95
CA LYS A 7 -63.51 11.45 -19.45
C LYS A 7 -63.04 11.18 -18.02
N LYS A 8 -63.92 10.69 -17.14
CA LYS A 8 -63.59 10.33 -15.75
C LYS A 8 -62.65 9.11 -15.70
N THR A 9 -62.94 8.08 -16.48
CA THR A 9 -62.09 6.88 -16.58
C THR A 9 -60.69 7.20 -17.12
N ILE A 10 -60.61 8.04 -18.15
CA ILE A 10 -59.32 8.50 -18.70
C ILE A 10 -58.54 9.30 -17.65
N LEU A 11 -59.21 10.22 -16.93
CA LEU A 11 -58.56 11.01 -15.88
C LEU A 11 -57.98 10.13 -14.77
N GLU A 12 -58.73 9.14 -14.28
CA GLU A 12 -58.27 8.19 -13.26
C GLU A 12 -57.05 7.38 -13.75
N LYS A 13 -57.06 6.94 -15.03
CA LYS A 13 -55.94 6.21 -15.63
C LYS A 13 -54.69 7.08 -15.74
N VAL A 14 -54.83 8.34 -16.15
CA VAL A 14 -53.72 9.30 -16.23
C VAL A 14 -53.15 9.60 -14.84
N GLN A 15 -53.99 9.76 -13.81
CA GLN A 15 -53.55 9.98 -12.43
C GLN A 15 -52.79 8.76 -11.88
N LEU A 16 -53.30 7.55 -12.11
CA LEU A 16 -52.62 6.31 -11.71
C LEU A 16 -51.27 6.14 -12.42
N PHE A 17 -51.20 6.46 -13.71
CA PHE A 17 -49.95 6.44 -14.47
C PHE A 17 -48.94 7.45 -13.91
N HIS A 18 -49.36 8.70 -13.66
CA HIS A 18 -48.50 9.73 -13.09
C HIS A 18 -48.00 9.34 -11.69
N ALA A 19 -48.87 8.78 -10.85
CA ALA A 19 -48.47 8.29 -9.52
C ALA A 19 -47.43 7.16 -9.62
N LYS A 20 -47.55 6.26 -10.61
CA LYS A 20 -46.56 5.22 -10.86
C LYS A 20 -45.22 5.79 -11.31
N CYS A 21 -45.22 6.75 -12.24
CA CYS A 21 -44.00 7.42 -12.71
C CYS A 21 -43.30 8.18 -11.58
N GLU A 22 -44.04 8.91 -10.74
CA GLU A 22 -43.46 9.61 -9.58
C GLU A 22 -42.88 8.64 -8.56
N LYS A 23 -43.53 7.48 -8.35
CA LYS A 23 -42.97 6.43 -7.50
C LYS A 23 -41.65 5.89 -8.05
N GLU A 24 -41.62 5.48 -9.31
CA GLU A 24 -40.40 4.96 -9.95
C GLU A 24 -39.25 5.98 -9.92
N ARG A 25 -39.56 7.26 -10.18
CA ARG A 25 -38.60 8.36 -10.07
C ARG A 25 -38.04 8.49 -8.66
N ASN A 26 -38.89 8.42 -7.63
CA ASN A 26 -38.44 8.51 -6.24
C ASN A 26 -37.59 7.30 -5.84
N ASP A 27 -37.95 6.09 -6.29
CA ASP A 27 -37.18 4.88 -6.03
C ASP A 27 -35.76 4.97 -6.65
N ILE A 28 -35.65 5.49 -7.88
CA ILE A 28 -34.35 5.75 -8.54
C ILE A 28 -33.53 6.78 -7.74
N LEU A 29 -34.13 7.92 -7.39
CA LEU A 29 -33.44 8.97 -6.63
C LEU A 29 -32.98 8.49 -5.25
N GLN A 30 -33.75 7.62 -4.59
CA GLN A 30 -33.36 7.03 -3.32
C GLN A 30 -32.16 6.10 -3.49
N LYS A 31 -32.16 5.26 -4.54
CA LYS A 31 -31.04 4.36 -4.84
C LYS A 31 -29.76 5.13 -5.14
N ASP A 32 -29.83 6.15 -5.99
CA ASP A 32 -28.66 6.99 -6.33
C ASP A 32 -28.06 7.68 -5.09
N ARG A 33 -28.93 8.16 -4.17
CA ARG A 33 -28.48 8.74 -2.90
C ARG A 33 -27.80 7.71 -2.00
N GLU A 34 -28.31 6.48 -1.96
CA GLU A 34 -27.73 5.41 -1.14
C GLU A 34 -26.37 4.95 -1.70
N GLU A 35 -26.24 4.84 -3.02
CA GLU A 35 -24.97 4.54 -3.70
C GLU A 35 -23.94 5.65 -3.44
N LYS A 36 -24.35 6.92 -3.59
CA LYS A 36 -23.48 8.06 -3.30
C LYS A 36 -23.01 8.06 -1.83
N ARG A 37 -23.91 7.79 -0.87
CA ARG A 37 -23.54 7.71 0.54
C ARG A 37 -22.54 6.58 0.82
N LYS A 38 -22.70 5.41 0.17
CA LYS A 38 -21.75 4.29 0.32
C LYS A 38 -20.36 4.64 -0.20
N GLU A 39 -20.27 5.38 -1.30
CA GLU A 39 -18.98 5.84 -1.83
C GLU A 39 -18.33 6.89 -0.91
N GLU A 40 -19.12 7.84 -0.40
CA GLU A 40 -18.66 8.83 0.58
C GLU A 40 -18.13 8.15 1.86
N GLU A 41 -18.89 7.22 2.46
CA GLU A 41 -18.47 6.46 3.64
C GLU A 41 -17.19 5.64 3.39
N LYS A 42 -17.02 5.11 2.18
CA LYS A 42 -15.83 4.34 1.80
C LYS A 42 -14.59 5.24 1.69
N GLU A 43 -14.73 6.41 1.08
CA GLU A 43 -13.63 7.36 0.94
C GLU A 43 -13.24 7.95 2.29
N GLU A 44 -14.22 8.29 3.15
CA GLU A 44 -13.95 8.72 4.53
C GLU A 44 -13.18 7.68 5.33
N ARG A 45 -13.56 6.40 5.24
CA ARG A 45 -12.84 5.30 5.89
C ARG A 45 -11.42 5.16 5.37
N LYS A 46 -11.24 5.24 4.05
CA LYS A 46 -9.92 5.18 3.41
C LYS A 46 -9.01 6.31 3.90
N GLN A 47 -9.53 7.54 3.94
CA GLN A 47 -8.78 8.70 4.42
C GLN A 47 -8.44 8.59 5.91
N HIS A 48 -9.39 8.14 6.74
CA HIS A 48 -9.15 7.91 8.16
C HIS A 48 -8.02 6.89 8.40
N LEU A 49 -8.06 5.77 7.65
CA LEU A 49 -7.06 4.72 7.71
C LEU A 49 -5.66 5.20 7.29
N GLN A 50 -5.58 5.94 6.18
CA GLN A 50 -4.32 6.54 5.72
C GLN A 50 -3.74 7.51 6.75
N ASN A 51 -4.56 8.41 7.30
CA ASN A 51 -4.11 9.31 8.35
C ASN A 51 -3.59 8.54 9.57
N LYS A 52 -4.28 7.45 9.95
CA LYS A 52 -3.85 6.62 11.08
C LYS A 52 -2.51 5.97 10.84
N PHE A 53 -2.28 5.37 9.67
CA PHE A 53 -0.98 4.79 9.31
C PHE A 53 0.14 5.85 9.31
N ASN A 54 -0.16 7.04 8.80
CA ASN A 54 0.79 8.16 8.72
C ASN A 54 1.17 8.72 10.09
N GLU A 55 0.19 8.85 10.99
CA GLU A 55 0.40 9.41 12.33
C GLU A 55 0.96 8.41 13.34
N THR A 56 0.96 7.10 12.99
CA THR A 56 1.47 6.02 13.84
C THR A 56 2.74 5.41 13.24
N ILE A 57 2.66 4.22 12.65
CA ILE A 57 3.82 3.41 12.27
C ILE A 57 4.72 4.11 11.27
N LEU A 58 4.20 4.85 10.29
CA LEU A 58 5.05 5.55 9.33
C LEU A 58 5.89 6.64 10.00
N LYS A 59 5.32 7.34 10.99
CA LYS A 59 6.04 8.37 11.75
C LYS A 59 7.17 7.73 12.55
N ASP A 60 6.92 6.62 13.22
CA ASP A 60 7.94 5.94 14.02
C ASP A 60 9.05 5.34 13.15
N LEU A 61 8.69 4.77 11.99
CA LEU A 61 9.66 4.29 11.01
C LEU A 61 10.54 5.41 10.45
N LYS A 62 9.98 6.61 10.22
CA LYS A 62 10.77 7.79 9.79
C LYS A 62 11.79 8.20 10.85
N ILE A 63 11.41 8.17 12.12
CA ILE A 63 12.33 8.47 13.24
C ILE A 63 13.46 7.43 13.26
N LEU A 64 13.11 6.14 13.25
CA LEU A 64 14.10 5.06 13.23
C LEU A 64 15.03 5.14 12.02
N PHE A 65 14.49 5.43 10.84
CA PHE A 65 15.27 5.62 9.61
C PHE A 65 16.28 6.76 9.77
N ASP A 66 15.86 7.91 10.32
CA ASP A 66 16.73 9.05 10.54
C ASP A 66 17.87 8.76 11.52
N GLU A 67 17.63 7.90 12.51
CA GLU A 67 18.65 7.45 13.47
C GLU A 67 19.71 6.55 12.83
N VAL A 68 19.30 5.63 11.93
CA VAL A 68 20.21 4.62 11.38
C VAL A 68 20.81 4.98 10.02
N LYS A 69 20.19 5.88 9.23
CA LYS A 69 20.61 6.16 7.84
C LYS A 69 22.06 6.61 7.69
N SER A 70 22.61 7.33 8.68
CA SER A 70 24.01 7.75 8.66
C SER A 70 24.99 6.59 8.77
N LEU A 71 24.58 5.48 9.40
CA LEU A 71 25.40 4.27 9.53
C LEU A 71 25.56 3.55 8.19
N PHE A 72 24.62 3.76 7.26
CA PHE A 72 24.62 3.22 5.91
C PHE A 72 25.05 4.28 4.88
N SER A 73 25.71 5.37 5.27
CA SER A 73 26.10 6.44 4.33
C SER A 73 27.47 6.15 3.71
N THR A 74 27.58 5.08 2.91
CA THR A 74 28.82 4.74 2.19
C THR A 74 28.61 4.80 0.67
N PRO A 75 29.68 4.82 -0.14
CA PRO A 75 29.54 4.72 -1.59
C PRO A 75 28.95 3.40 -2.10
N TYR A 76 28.93 2.35 -1.28
CA TYR A 76 28.62 0.98 -1.69
C TYR A 76 27.34 0.43 -1.10
N ILE A 77 26.88 1.01 -0.01
CA ILE A 77 25.65 0.61 0.66
C ILE A 77 24.90 1.85 1.07
N HIS A 78 23.58 1.81 0.94
CA HIS A 78 22.67 2.77 1.54
C HIS A 78 21.38 2.08 1.97
N ILE A 79 20.60 2.79 2.78
CA ILE A 79 19.32 2.33 3.29
C ILE A 79 18.22 3.26 2.79
N VAL A 80 17.05 2.69 2.53
CA VAL A 80 15.89 3.41 2.02
C VAL A 80 14.66 3.08 2.85
N LEU A 81 13.91 4.12 3.16
CA LEU A 81 12.52 4.07 3.59
C LEU A 81 11.69 4.80 2.54
N GLU A 82 10.88 4.09 1.76
CA GLU A 82 9.82 4.75 0.99
C GLU A 82 8.43 4.32 1.44
N SER A 83 7.43 5.07 0.98
CA SER A 83 6.04 4.91 1.41
C SER A 83 5.07 5.36 0.32
N HIS A 84 3.78 5.16 0.53
CA HIS A 84 2.75 5.63 -0.38
C HIS A 84 2.76 7.15 -0.65
N ASP A 85 3.40 7.96 0.20
CA ASP A 85 3.56 9.41 -0.02
C ASP A 85 4.69 9.77 -1.00
N GLN A 86 5.69 8.90 -1.15
CA GLN A 86 6.88 9.10 -1.99
C GLN A 86 7.36 7.72 -2.45
N SER A 87 7.16 7.34 -3.70
CA SER A 87 7.63 6.06 -4.25
C SER A 87 8.35 6.29 -5.57
N ASN A 88 9.63 5.93 -5.62
CA ASN A 88 10.48 6.12 -6.79
C ASN A 88 11.24 4.86 -7.19
N ILE A 89 11.50 3.95 -6.23
CA ILE A 89 12.41 2.82 -6.41
C ILE A 89 11.64 1.49 -6.46
N PHE A 90 10.71 1.26 -5.53
CA PHE A 90 9.94 0.01 -5.49
C PHE A 90 8.61 0.21 -6.21
N TYR A 91 8.44 -0.47 -7.34
CA TYR A 91 7.21 -0.42 -8.12
C TYR A 91 6.17 -1.36 -7.51
N LEU A 92 5.18 -0.82 -6.80
CA LEU A 92 3.93 -1.55 -6.58
C LEU A 92 3.04 -1.32 -7.81
N HIS A 93 2.85 -2.36 -8.62
CA HIS A 93 1.91 -2.29 -9.74
C HIS A 93 0.47 -2.11 -9.22
N ASP A 94 -0.24 -1.18 -9.86
CA ASP A 94 -1.68 -0.86 -9.77
C ASP A 94 -2.09 0.34 -8.88
N ARG A 95 -2.07 1.53 -9.51
CA ARG A 95 -2.08 2.88 -8.90
C ARG A 95 -3.40 3.37 -8.28
N GLU A 96 -4.42 2.53 -8.13
CA GLU A 96 -5.72 2.98 -7.58
C GLU A 96 -6.15 2.25 -6.28
N LYS A 97 -5.49 1.16 -5.88
CA LYS A 97 -5.98 0.25 -4.82
C LYS A 97 -4.98 -0.15 -3.74
N VAL A 98 -3.74 0.32 -3.81
CA VAL A 98 -2.74 -0.07 -2.80
C VAL A 98 -3.10 0.59 -1.47
N PRO A 99 -3.25 -0.18 -0.38
CA PRO A 99 -3.41 0.42 0.93
C PRO A 99 -2.19 1.26 1.31
N PRO A 100 -2.32 2.16 2.30
CA PRO A 100 -1.16 2.84 2.86
C PRO A 100 -0.06 1.84 3.24
N PHE A 101 1.15 2.15 2.79
CA PHE A 101 2.30 1.27 2.93
C PHE A 101 3.58 2.06 3.22
N ALA A 102 4.58 1.34 3.71
CA ALA A 102 5.97 1.72 3.83
C ALA A 102 6.85 0.49 3.57
N PHE A 103 8.04 0.69 3.05
CA PHE A 103 9.05 -0.38 3.00
C PHE A 103 10.38 0.12 3.48
N PHE A 104 11.16 -0.80 4.02
CA PHE A 104 12.45 -0.55 4.61
C PHE A 104 13.43 -1.52 3.97
N GLY A 105 14.41 -0.96 3.24
CA GLY A 105 15.29 -1.70 2.34
C GLY A 105 16.76 -1.29 2.48
N VAL A 106 17.67 -2.24 2.31
CA VAL A 106 19.11 -2.00 2.19
C VAL A 106 19.53 -2.26 0.75
N ASP A 107 20.22 -1.31 0.15
CA ASP A 107 20.74 -1.42 -1.21
C ASP A 107 22.25 -1.38 -1.25
N ALA A 108 22.83 -2.35 -1.94
CA ALA A 108 24.26 -2.46 -2.17
C ALA A 108 24.56 -2.12 -3.63
N ILE A 109 25.15 -0.94 -3.85
CA ILE A 109 25.43 -0.40 -5.18
C ILE A 109 26.78 -0.93 -5.67
N SER A 110 26.76 -1.88 -6.62
CA SER A 110 27.91 -2.09 -7.51
C SER A 110 27.94 -0.96 -8.54
N ARG A 111 29.12 -0.41 -8.84
CA ARG A 111 29.26 0.82 -9.65
C ARG A 111 28.66 0.78 -11.07
N GLU A 112 28.11 -0.34 -11.53
CA GLU A 112 27.20 -0.37 -12.68
C GLU A 112 25.94 -1.18 -12.39
N GLY A 113 24.78 -0.60 -12.70
CA GLY A 113 23.51 -1.33 -12.81
C GLY A 113 22.35 -0.70 -12.05
N GLN A 114 21.27 -0.39 -12.78
CA GLN A 114 19.95 -0.05 -12.24
C GLN A 114 19.26 -1.24 -11.52
N GLU A 115 19.99 -2.32 -11.23
CA GLU A 115 19.44 -3.61 -10.80
C GLU A 115 19.45 -3.84 -9.27
N ALA A 116 20.14 -2.99 -8.51
CA ALA A 116 20.56 -3.28 -7.15
C ALA A 116 19.38 -3.55 -6.17
N PHE A 117 18.35 -2.70 -6.21
CA PHE A 117 17.15 -2.87 -5.37
C PHE A 117 16.29 -4.08 -5.70
N TYR A 118 16.33 -4.56 -6.93
CA TYR A 118 15.46 -5.65 -7.32
C TYR A 118 15.91 -7.01 -6.75
N ARG A 119 17.17 -7.12 -6.31
CA ARG A 119 17.72 -8.32 -5.65
C ARG A 119 17.74 -8.21 -4.13
N ALA A 120 17.38 -7.03 -3.58
CA ALA A 120 17.32 -6.82 -2.14
C ALA A 120 16.06 -7.49 -1.56
N ARG A 121 16.22 -8.14 -0.40
CA ARG A 121 15.10 -8.46 0.48
C ARG A 121 14.73 -7.20 1.22
N TYR A 122 13.46 -7.03 1.54
CA TYR A 122 12.99 -5.83 2.21
C TYR A 122 11.88 -6.15 3.21
N LEU A 123 11.77 -5.28 4.21
CA LEU A 123 10.62 -5.27 5.12
C LEU A 123 9.53 -4.41 4.51
N PHE A 124 8.33 -4.96 4.40
CA PHE A 124 7.15 -4.30 3.86
C PHE A 124 6.08 -4.15 4.95
N PHE A 125 5.76 -2.92 5.28
CA PHE A 125 4.73 -2.54 6.22
C PHE A 125 3.52 -2.06 5.42
N ALA A 126 2.39 -2.74 5.53
CA ALA A 126 1.18 -2.34 4.82
C ALA A 126 -0.04 -2.55 5.69
N MET A 127 -1.01 -1.65 5.56
CA MET A 127 -2.26 -1.82 6.27
C MET A 127 -3.32 -2.55 5.45
N ALA A 128 -4.17 -3.34 6.11
CA ALA A 128 -5.34 -3.89 5.44
C ALA A 128 -6.42 -2.79 5.31
N THR A 129 -7.08 -2.70 4.16
CA THR A 129 -8.11 -1.67 3.87
C THR A 129 -9.38 -1.78 4.74
N SER A 130 -9.52 -2.84 5.53
CA SER A 130 -10.65 -3.09 6.44
C SER A 130 -10.22 -3.33 7.89
N GLY A 131 -8.92 -3.38 8.18
CA GLY A 131 -8.38 -3.69 9.50
C GLY A 131 -7.82 -2.45 10.19
N ASN A 132 -8.12 -2.28 11.48
CA ASN A 132 -7.47 -1.29 12.33
C ASN A 132 -6.05 -1.76 12.73
N SER A 133 -5.29 -2.22 11.75
CA SER A 133 -4.02 -2.90 11.92
C SER A 133 -3.16 -2.74 10.68
N PHE A 134 -1.86 -2.98 10.85
CA PHE A 134 -0.91 -3.13 9.76
C PHE A 134 -0.16 -4.45 9.90
N ASP A 135 0.24 -4.98 8.76
CA ASP A 135 0.99 -6.20 8.63
C ASP A 135 2.44 -5.85 8.26
N LEU A 136 3.37 -6.55 8.89
CA LEU A 136 4.79 -6.54 8.55
C LEU A 136 5.12 -7.82 7.82
N PHE A 137 5.64 -7.67 6.61
CA PHE A 137 6.12 -8.76 5.77
C PHE A 137 7.61 -8.65 5.54
N VAL A 138 8.25 -9.79 5.34
CA VAL A 138 9.51 -9.91 4.63
C VAL A 138 9.18 -10.28 3.19
N LYS A 139 9.82 -9.62 2.23
CA LYS A 139 9.60 -9.83 0.79
C LYS A 139 10.90 -10.19 0.07
N ASN A 140 10.79 -10.92 -1.04
CA ASN A 140 11.90 -11.31 -1.91
C ASN A 140 12.96 -12.17 -1.19
N GLU A 141 12.54 -13.27 -0.56
CA GLU A 141 13.45 -14.12 0.22
C GLU A 141 14.46 -14.89 -0.66
N SER A 142 14.08 -15.29 -1.87
CA SER A 142 14.95 -15.98 -2.83
C SER A 142 16.01 -15.09 -3.47
N ARG A 143 15.90 -13.76 -3.34
CA ARG A 143 16.82 -12.76 -3.93
C ARG A 143 16.88 -12.81 -5.45
N MET A 144 15.89 -13.43 -6.10
CA MET A 144 15.85 -13.61 -7.54
C MET A 144 14.82 -12.64 -8.12
N LEU A 145 15.28 -11.77 -9.02
CA LEU A 145 14.37 -11.08 -9.92
C LEU A 145 13.87 -12.08 -10.95
N SER A 146 12.56 -12.20 -11.08
CA SER A 146 11.97 -12.36 -12.40
C SER A 146 11.23 -11.08 -12.72
N ILE A 147 11.70 -10.37 -13.75
CA ILE A 147 11.07 -9.15 -14.31
C ILE A 147 9.63 -9.43 -14.82
N ASN A 148 9.17 -10.69 -14.76
CA ASN A 148 7.92 -11.17 -15.32
C ASN A 148 7.05 -12.02 -14.37
N GLU A 149 7.50 -12.34 -13.15
CA GLU A 149 6.64 -13.08 -12.21
C GLU A 149 6.04 -12.10 -11.21
N ARG A 150 4.78 -12.36 -10.88
CA ARG A 150 3.96 -11.50 -10.05
C ARG A 150 4.66 -11.29 -8.72
N ASP A 151 4.75 -10.05 -8.25
CA ASP A 151 5.25 -9.63 -6.93
C ASP A 151 4.57 -10.31 -5.71
N ASP A 152 3.68 -11.29 -5.96
CA ASP A 152 2.84 -11.96 -4.98
C ASP A 152 3.45 -13.24 -4.39
N ASP A 153 4.45 -13.89 -5.01
CA ASP A 153 4.77 -15.28 -4.65
C ASP A 153 5.79 -15.46 -3.51
N GLU A 154 6.56 -14.44 -3.11
CA GLU A 154 7.52 -14.57 -1.98
C GLU A 154 7.34 -13.49 -0.91
N SER A 155 6.30 -13.70 -0.10
CA SER A 155 5.99 -12.87 1.05
C SER A 155 5.84 -13.72 2.30
N THR A 156 6.63 -13.43 3.32
CA THR A 156 6.47 -14.04 4.65
C THR A 156 5.87 -13.01 5.59
N LEU A 157 4.65 -13.23 6.06
CA LEU A 157 4.07 -12.43 7.14
C LEU A 157 4.92 -12.66 8.40
N VAL A 158 5.52 -11.59 8.90
CA VAL A 158 6.24 -11.57 10.17
C VAL A 158 5.22 -11.47 11.29
N GLN A 159 4.38 -10.43 11.25
CA GLN A 159 3.42 -10.14 12.30
C GLN A 159 2.37 -9.12 11.87
N SER A 160 1.20 -9.18 12.49
CA SER A 160 0.14 -8.19 12.38
C SER A 160 0.05 -7.38 13.68
N TYR A 161 -0.07 -6.06 13.55
CA TYR A 161 -0.06 -5.11 14.66
C TYR A 161 -1.31 -4.24 14.63
N ALA A 162 -2.02 -4.14 15.75
CA ALA A 162 -3.11 -3.17 15.89
C ALA A 162 -2.54 -1.76 16.07
N PHE A 163 -3.08 -0.76 15.35
CA PHE A 163 -2.56 0.61 15.44
C PHE A 163 -2.61 1.20 16.84
N ASP A 164 -3.61 0.81 17.64
CA ASP A 164 -3.86 1.42 18.95
C ASP A 164 -2.98 0.86 20.07
N ASN A 165 -2.22 -0.21 19.83
CA ASN A 165 -1.49 -0.89 20.90
C ASN A 165 -0.32 -1.76 20.37
N TYR A 166 0.37 -1.33 19.32
CA TYR A 166 1.58 -2.03 18.90
C TYR A 166 2.77 -1.65 19.78
N ASN A 167 3.66 -2.62 19.99
CA ASN A 167 4.93 -2.38 20.67
C ASN A 167 5.99 -2.00 19.63
N PHE A 168 6.44 -0.75 19.64
CA PHE A 168 7.45 -0.32 18.68
C PHE A 168 8.83 -0.95 18.92
N ASP A 169 9.19 -1.28 20.16
CA ASP A 169 10.46 -1.95 20.47
C ASP A 169 10.55 -3.33 19.80
N GLU A 170 9.42 -4.03 19.68
CA GLU A 170 9.34 -5.32 18.97
C GLU A 170 9.55 -5.13 17.46
N ILE A 171 8.97 -4.07 16.89
CA ILE A 171 9.18 -3.72 15.48
C ILE A 171 10.62 -3.34 15.23
N GLN A 172 11.24 -2.57 16.13
CA GLN A 172 12.67 -2.24 16.06
C GLN A 172 13.53 -3.51 16.04
N GLN A 173 13.23 -4.51 16.89
CA GLN A 173 13.95 -5.79 16.86
C GLN A 173 13.82 -6.51 15.51
N HIS A 174 12.64 -6.47 14.86
CA HIS A 174 12.48 -7.02 13.53
C HIS A 174 13.31 -6.26 12.48
N VAL A 175 13.35 -4.93 12.56
CA VAL A 175 14.16 -4.08 11.68
C VAL A 175 15.64 -4.33 11.89
N GLU A 176 16.13 -4.35 13.13
CA GLU A 176 17.52 -4.63 13.48
C GLU A 176 17.96 -6.00 12.97
N LYS A 177 17.14 -7.03 13.22
CA LYS A 177 17.41 -8.38 12.72
C LYS A 177 17.53 -8.39 11.21
N TYR A 178 16.58 -7.77 10.51
CA TYR A 178 16.62 -7.63 9.05
C TYR A 178 17.91 -6.95 8.59
N LEU A 179 18.26 -5.78 9.15
CA LEU A 179 19.44 -5.02 8.76
C LEU A 179 20.74 -5.81 8.95
N ILE A 180 20.88 -6.53 10.07
CA ILE A 180 22.05 -7.37 10.34
C ILE A 180 22.13 -8.53 9.35
N GLU A 181 21.01 -9.17 9.05
CA GLU A 181 20.94 -10.27 8.07
C GLU A 181 21.30 -9.79 6.65
N GLU A 182 20.79 -8.63 6.22
CA GLU A 182 21.12 -8.02 4.92
C GLU A 182 22.60 -7.66 4.83
N LEU A 183 23.14 -6.99 5.85
CA LEU A 183 24.55 -6.64 5.89
C LEU A 183 25.45 -7.88 5.82
N SER A 184 25.11 -8.93 6.56
CA SER A 184 25.84 -10.20 6.54
C SER A 184 25.78 -10.87 5.16
N TYR A 185 24.63 -10.79 4.49
CA TYR A 185 24.49 -11.28 3.12
C TYR A 185 25.37 -10.51 2.14
N PHE A 186 25.34 -9.18 2.18
CA PHE A 186 26.17 -8.36 1.29
C PHE A 186 27.66 -8.56 1.58
N GLN A 187 28.09 -8.64 2.84
CA GLN A 187 29.48 -8.94 3.19
C GLN A 187 30.00 -10.25 2.57
N LYS A 188 29.13 -11.25 2.40
CA LYS A 188 29.50 -12.55 1.84
C LYS A 188 29.45 -12.60 0.31
N ASN A 189 28.49 -11.91 -0.30
CA ASN A 189 28.14 -12.10 -1.72
C ASN A 189 28.39 -10.88 -2.59
N PHE A 190 28.60 -9.70 -2.00
CA PHE A 190 28.82 -8.47 -2.75
C PHE A 190 30.29 -8.35 -3.17
N HIS A 191 30.50 -8.02 -4.43
CA HIS A 191 31.82 -7.76 -4.99
C HIS A 191 31.82 -6.39 -5.67
N VAL A 192 32.77 -5.55 -5.30
CA VAL A 192 33.01 -4.27 -6.00
C VAL A 192 33.71 -4.60 -7.31
N GLU A 193 33.07 -4.27 -8.43
CA GLU A 193 33.75 -4.29 -9.72
C GLU A 193 34.66 -3.07 -9.82
N LEU A 194 35.97 -3.30 -9.90
CA LEU A 194 36.95 -2.26 -10.21
C LEU A 194 36.82 -1.90 -11.70
N GLU A 195 36.75 -0.61 -11.98
CA GLU A 195 36.81 -0.10 -13.36
C GLU A 195 38.16 -0.49 -13.99
N GLU A 196 38.20 -0.67 -15.32
CA GLU A 196 39.40 -1.17 -16.01
C GLU A 196 40.67 -0.36 -15.69
N TRP A 197 40.55 0.96 -15.52
CA TRP A 197 41.67 1.84 -15.17
C TRP A 197 42.16 1.69 -13.71
N GLU A 198 41.31 1.21 -12.78
CA GLU A 198 41.70 0.90 -11.40
C GLU A 198 42.46 -0.45 -11.33
N ARG A 199 42.38 -1.29 -12.38
CA ARG A 199 43.09 -2.57 -12.47
C ARG A 199 44.51 -2.45 -13.05
N GLU A 200 44.84 -1.30 -13.65
CA GLU A 200 46.13 -1.03 -14.31
C GLU A 200 47.13 -0.25 -13.43
N LEU A 201 46.74 0.09 -12.19
CA LEU A 201 47.58 0.69 -11.14
C LEU A 201 48.16 -0.37 -10.19
#